data_AF-A0A4V1YA76-F1
#
_entry.id   AF-A0A4V1YA76-F1
#
_cell.length_a   1.000
_cell.length_b   1.000
_cell.length_c   1.000
_cell.angle_alpha   90.00
_cell.angle_beta   90.00
_cell.angle_gamma   90.00
#
_symmetry.space_group_name_H-M   'P 1'
#
loop_
_entity.id
_entity.type
_entity.pdbx_description
1 polymer ?
#
loop_
_entity_poly.entity_id
_entity_poly.type
_entity_poly.pdbx_seq_one_letter_code
_entity_poly.pdbx_strand_id
1 'polypeptide(L)'
;MDKAEKCLERRNNKRKIYYRTEKGYNLVNQAQEMITRERCVVLDEKQILIPGCEIWFTDGEVIDAFATKENETYYMFINKAIIEEQKEYLEKLNWKFLIDSGIKEEYIDSLIEYGLYFVIFHEYAHILCGHVEANLEDHEDKKAEECEADMFSMDYLINFLLHTKESIEWSSEIEKLFLAIYFMMENSQANEYREFYNDKLIQNYYDPERIEKRDHPLNAQRIIYLYEMLNILIVDEKVQLLPIREGIINKLKIVKNISENRDSNVKNYNVINDSIRQLKQSLINIRKKIPRLTD
;
A
#
# COMPACT_ATOMS: atom_id res chain seq x y z
N MET A 1 -18.05 11.36 25.56
CA MET A 1 -17.81 11.27 24.11
C MET A 1 -16.38 11.69 23.89
N ASP A 2 -15.58 10.70 23.52
CA ASP A 2 -14.14 10.80 23.36
C ASP A 2 -13.79 11.82 22.25
N LYS A 3 -12.59 12.41 22.27
CA LYS A 3 -12.17 13.39 21.25
C LYS A 3 -12.15 12.77 19.85
N ALA A 4 -11.72 11.51 19.75
CA ALA A 4 -11.73 10.73 18.51
C ALA A 4 -13.16 10.51 17.97
N GLU A 5 -14.12 10.16 18.83
CA GLU A 5 -15.53 9.98 18.43
C GLU A 5 -16.11 11.27 17.86
N LYS A 6 -15.88 12.40 18.53
CA LYS A 6 -16.33 13.72 18.05
C LYS A 6 -15.69 14.10 16.72
N CYS A 7 -14.41 13.76 16.52
CA CYS A 7 -13.72 13.99 15.26
C CYS A 7 -14.35 13.17 14.13
N LEU A 8 -14.60 11.87 14.38
CA LEU A 8 -15.24 10.97 13.43
C LEU A 8 -16.66 11.41 13.07
N GLU A 9 -17.49 11.76 14.07
CA GLU A 9 -18.87 12.23 13.86
C GLU A 9 -18.92 13.50 12.99
N ARG A 10 -17.98 14.43 13.18
CA ARG A 10 -17.92 15.68 12.38
C ARG A 10 -17.54 15.42 10.92
N ARG A 11 -16.66 14.44 10.66
CA ARG A 11 -16.23 14.09 9.30
C ARG A 11 -17.18 13.12 8.60
N ASN A 12 -17.91 12.27 9.33
CA ASN A 12 -18.70 11.21 8.72
C ASN A 12 -19.91 10.81 9.58
N ASN A 13 -21.12 11.14 9.12
CA ASN A 13 -22.38 11.05 9.89
C ASN A 13 -22.89 9.64 10.26
N LYS A 14 -22.12 8.55 10.02
CA LYS A 14 -22.61 7.17 10.23
C LYS A 14 -21.60 6.15 10.76
N ARG A 15 -20.29 6.36 10.58
CA ARG A 15 -19.27 5.42 11.06
C ARG A 15 -19.08 5.58 12.57
N LYS A 16 -18.97 4.47 13.28
CA LYS A 16 -18.69 4.44 14.72
C LYS A 16 -17.30 3.88 14.97
N ILE A 17 -16.68 4.31 16.06
CA ILE A 17 -15.48 3.63 16.55
C ILE A 17 -15.86 2.19 16.87
N TYR A 18 -15.10 1.27 16.28
CA TYR A 18 -15.31 -0.16 16.43
C TYR A 18 -14.33 -0.70 17.48
N TYR A 19 -14.88 -1.26 18.56
CA TYR A 19 -14.10 -1.99 19.54
C TYR A 19 -13.71 -3.36 18.95
N ARG A 20 -12.41 -3.62 18.87
CA ARG A 20 -11.82 -4.66 18.02
C ARG A 20 -11.78 -6.03 18.69
N THR A 21 -11.54 -7.06 17.90
CA THR A 21 -11.07 -8.37 18.38
C THR A 21 -9.62 -8.27 18.90
N GLU A 22 -9.18 -9.21 19.73
CA GLU A 22 -7.81 -9.25 20.27
C GLU A 22 -6.73 -9.19 19.16
N LYS A 23 -6.92 -9.94 18.07
CA LYS A 23 -6.03 -9.91 16.91
C LYS A 23 -5.95 -8.51 16.27
N GLY A 24 -7.08 -7.83 16.12
CA GLY A 24 -7.12 -6.48 15.58
C GLY A 24 -6.46 -5.43 16.49
N TYR A 25 -6.51 -5.63 17.81
CA TYR A 25 -5.78 -4.79 18.77
C TYR A 25 -4.27 -4.99 18.65
N ASN A 26 -3.81 -6.25 18.59
CA ASN A 26 -2.39 -6.56 18.51
C ASN A 26 -1.74 -5.94 17.26
N LEU A 27 -2.39 -6.04 16.10
CA LEU A 27 -1.88 -5.46 14.86
C LEU A 27 -1.70 -3.94 14.93
N VAL A 28 -2.65 -3.20 15.52
CA VAL A 28 -2.50 -1.74 15.64
C VAL A 28 -1.55 -1.34 16.74
N ASN A 29 -1.48 -2.09 17.85
CA ASN A 29 -0.46 -1.84 18.86
C ASN A 29 0.94 -2.00 18.25
N GLN A 30 1.16 -3.05 17.45
CA GLN A 30 2.41 -3.24 16.71
C GLN A 30 2.71 -2.08 15.75
N ALA A 31 1.73 -1.65 14.96
CA ALA A 31 1.92 -0.51 14.06
C ALA A 31 2.21 0.80 14.82
N GLN A 32 1.55 1.01 15.97
CA GLN A 32 1.78 2.16 16.84
C GLN A 32 3.19 2.13 17.46
N GLU A 33 3.68 0.95 17.84
CA GLU A 33 5.05 0.74 18.31
C GLU A 33 6.07 1.03 17.21
N MET A 34 5.83 0.56 15.99
CA MET A 34 6.68 0.84 14.82
C MET A 34 6.76 2.34 14.54
N ILE A 35 5.62 3.05 14.52
CA ILE A 35 5.58 4.51 14.39
C ILE A 35 6.35 5.15 15.55
N THR A 36 6.10 4.76 16.79
CA THR A 36 6.77 5.35 17.96
C THR A 36 8.28 5.17 17.90
N ARG A 37 8.76 3.99 17.47
CA ARG A 37 10.18 3.72 17.28
C ARG A 37 10.78 4.64 16.22
N GLU A 38 10.13 4.79 15.07
CA GLU A 38 10.58 5.67 14.00
C GLU A 38 10.72 7.12 14.49
N ARG A 39 9.73 7.59 15.26
CA ARG A 39 9.75 8.93 15.87
C ARG A 39 10.95 9.13 16.79
N CYS A 40 11.30 8.12 17.60
CA CYS A 40 12.49 8.18 18.45
C CYS A 40 13.78 8.24 17.62
N VAL A 41 13.92 7.38 16.61
CA VAL A 41 15.11 7.35 15.73
C VAL A 41 15.29 8.68 15.01
N VAL A 42 14.24 9.24 14.41
CA VAL A 42 14.31 10.53 13.72
C VAL A 42 14.65 11.68 14.68
N LEU A 43 14.10 11.66 15.89
CA LEU A 43 14.45 12.65 16.91
C LEU A 43 15.93 12.53 17.31
N ASP A 44 16.42 11.32 17.55
CA ASP A 44 17.81 11.09 17.98
C ASP A 44 18.81 11.46 16.87
N GLU A 45 18.56 11.01 15.64
CA GLU A 45 19.49 11.17 14.51
C GLU A 45 19.42 12.56 13.86
N LYS A 46 18.20 13.10 13.72
CA LYS A 46 17.95 14.34 12.95
C LYS A 46 17.55 15.51 13.83
N GLN A 47 17.27 15.30 15.11
CA GLN A 47 16.78 16.33 16.03
C GLN A 47 15.46 16.96 15.56
N ILE A 48 14.65 16.18 14.84
CA ILE A 48 13.33 16.57 14.33
C ILE A 48 12.27 15.79 15.09
N LEU A 49 11.33 16.51 15.71
CA LEU A 49 10.16 15.90 16.33
C LEU A 49 9.06 15.71 15.28
N ILE A 50 8.94 14.50 14.73
CA ILE A 50 7.87 14.16 13.81
C ILE A 50 6.55 13.83 14.57
N PRO A 51 5.38 14.14 13.98
CA PRO A 51 4.09 14.02 14.65
C PRO A 51 3.75 12.57 15.02
N GLY A 52 3.09 12.42 16.17
CA GLY A 52 2.41 11.18 16.53
C GLY A 52 1.04 11.10 15.88
N CYS A 53 0.44 9.91 15.93
CA CYS A 53 -0.91 9.68 15.44
C CYS A 53 -1.63 8.71 16.37
N GLU A 54 -2.91 8.94 16.65
CA GLU A 54 -3.80 7.98 17.31
C GLU A 54 -4.55 7.15 16.26
N ILE A 55 -4.47 5.83 16.35
CA ILE A 55 -5.05 4.92 15.36
C ILE A 55 -6.31 4.24 15.92
N TRP A 56 -7.41 4.35 15.18
CA TRP A 56 -8.73 3.83 15.57
C TRP A 56 -9.33 2.93 14.47
N PHE A 57 -9.96 1.80 14.83
CA PHE A 57 -10.81 1.09 13.84
C PHE A 57 -12.20 1.71 13.85
N THR A 58 -12.82 1.68 12.69
CA THR A 58 -14.23 2.01 12.49
C THR A 58 -14.98 0.78 11.98
N ASP A 59 -16.29 0.83 12.10
CA ASP A 59 -17.22 -0.20 11.61
C ASP A 59 -17.43 -0.14 10.07
N GLY A 60 -16.61 0.61 9.33
CA GLY A 60 -16.70 0.73 7.89
C GLY A 60 -16.62 -0.61 7.15
N GLU A 61 -17.54 -0.80 6.20
CA GLU A 61 -17.71 -1.99 5.34
C GLU A 61 -17.10 -1.78 3.94
N VAL A 62 -16.05 -0.96 3.85
CA VAL A 62 -15.27 -0.78 2.62
C VAL A 62 -13.81 -0.67 3.00
N ILE A 63 -12.92 -1.30 2.22
CA ILE A 63 -11.47 -1.17 2.35
C ILE A 63 -11.09 0.30 2.12
N ASP A 64 -10.91 1.02 3.22
CA ASP A 64 -10.70 2.47 3.23
C ASP A 64 -10.14 2.88 4.60
N ALA A 65 -9.32 3.92 4.59
CA ALA A 65 -8.75 4.55 5.76
C ALA A 65 -8.54 6.04 5.47
N PHE A 66 -8.41 6.84 6.52
CA PHE A 66 -8.03 8.24 6.34
C PHE A 66 -7.31 8.80 7.56
N ALA A 67 -6.34 9.67 7.31
CA ALA A 67 -5.72 10.54 8.29
C ALA A 67 -6.44 11.90 8.40
N THR A 68 -6.40 12.47 9.61
CA THR A 68 -6.91 13.82 9.88
C THR A 68 -6.17 14.48 11.04
N LYS A 69 -6.34 15.78 11.18
CA LYS A 69 -5.86 16.58 12.30
C LYS A 69 -7.04 17.31 12.93
N GLU A 70 -7.16 17.24 14.25
CA GLU A 70 -8.12 18.01 15.04
C GLU A 70 -7.35 18.65 16.21
N ASN A 71 -7.25 19.98 16.19
CA ASN A 71 -6.32 20.75 17.02
C ASN A 71 -4.86 20.32 16.74
N GLU A 72 -4.10 19.95 17.77
CA GLU A 72 -2.69 19.53 17.65
C GLU A 72 -2.52 17.99 17.59
N THR A 73 -3.60 17.23 17.40
CA THR A 73 -3.58 15.78 17.41
C THR A 73 -3.96 15.23 16.04
N TYR A 74 -3.12 14.34 15.50
CA TYR A 74 -3.47 13.56 14.31
C TYR A 74 -4.18 12.27 14.69
N TYR A 75 -5.21 11.95 13.93
CA TYR A 75 -5.99 10.72 14.06
C TYR A 75 -5.97 9.97 12.73
N MET A 76 -5.91 8.66 12.81
CA MET A 76 -6.05 7.76 11.67
C MET A 76 -7.22 6.83 11.95
N PHE A 77 -8.18 6.83 11.04
CA PHE A 77 -9.36 5.98 11.11
C PHE A 77 -9.27 4.92 10.04
N ILE A 78 -9.28 3.66 10.45
CA ILE A 78 -9.11 2.52 9.57
C ILE A 78 -10.43 1.73 9.57
N ASN A 79 -10.94 1.32 8.41
CA ASN A 79 -12.15 0.50 8.38
C ASN A 79 -11.81 -0.97 8.69
N LYS A 80 -12.70 -1.67 9.40
CA LYS A 80 -12.55 -3.12 9.68
C LYS A 80 -12.50 -3.99 8.42
N ALA A 81 -13.11 -3.51 7.32
CA ALA A 81 -13.11 -4.18 6.02
C ALA A 81 -11.70 -4.52 5.49
N ILE A 82 -10.68 -3.75 5.86
CA ILE A 82 -9.27 -4.04 5.50
C ILE A 82 -8.83 -5.41 6.02
N ILE A 83 -9.43 -5.88 7.12
CA ILE A 83 -9.21 -7.22 7.66
C ILE A 83 -10.31 -8.18 7.18
N GLU A 84 -11.57 -7.87 7.49
CA GLU A 84 -12.67 -8.84 7.37
C GLU A 84 -13.00 -9.13 5.91
N GLU A 85 -13.29 -8.10 5.11
CA GLU A 85 -13.62 -8.26 3.68
C GLU A 85 -12.42 -8.74 2.88
N GLN A 86 -11.23 -8.26 3.24
CA GLN A 86 -10.00 -8.73 2.59
C GLN A 86 -9.74 -10.20 2.86
N LYS A 87 -9.99 -10.69 4.08
CA LYS A 87 -9.88 -12.12 4.40
C LYS A 87 -10.82 -12.95 3.55
N GLU A 88 -12.10 -12.57 3.48
CA GLU A 88 -13.09 -13.26 2.66
C GLU A 88 -12.72 -13.28 1.17
N TYR A 89 -12.15 -12.17 0.67
CA TYR A 89 -11.65 -12.08 -0.69
C TYR A 89 -10.50 -13.06 -0.95
N LEU A 90 -9.47 -13.02 -0.10
CA LEU A 90 -8.29 -13.87 -0.23
C LEU A 90 -8.66 -15.36 -0.13
N GLU A 91 -9.58 -15.75 0.76
CA GLU A 91 -9.98 -17.15 0.94
C GLU A 91 -10.60 -17.78 -0.32
N LYS A 92 -11.27 -16.98 -1.16
CA LYS A 92 -11.90 -17.37 -2.42
C LYS A 92 -10.90 -17.60 -3.56
N LEU A 93 -9.66 -17.11 -3.43
CA LEU A 93 -8.64 -17.21 -4.46
C LEU A 93 -8.03 -18.63 -4.56
N ASN A 94 -7.47 -18.94 -5.72
CA ASN A 94 -6.89 -20.25 -6.03
C ASN A 94 -5.43 -20.37 -5.57
N TRP A 95 -5.22 -20.71 -4.30
CA TRP A 95 -3.90 -20.87 -3.69
C TRP A 95 -3.26 -22.25 -3.91
N LYS A 96 -3.32 -22.77 -5.14
CA LYS A 96 -2.81 -24.13 -5.47
C LYS A 96 -1.37 -24.38 -5.02
N PHE A 97 -0.51 -23.36 -5.02
CA PHE A 97 0.88 -23.47 -4.59
C PHE A 97 1.06 -23.62 -3.06
N LEU A 98 -0.03 -23.51 -2.27
CA LEU A 98 -0.04 -23.66 -0.80
C LEU A 98 -0.80 -24.90 -0.32
N ILE A 99 -1.46 -25.65 -1.22
CA ILE A 99 -2.36 -26.75 -0.81
C ILE A 99 -1.58 -27.88 -0.12
N ASP A 100 -0.38 -28.21 -0.62
CA ASP A 100 0.41 -29.33 -0.12
C ASP A 100 1.20 -29.01 1.15
N SER A 101 1.25 -27.73 1.56
CA SER A 101 2.05 -27.26 2.70
C SER A 101 1.27 -27.05 3.98
N GLY A 102 -0.07 -27.05 3.95
CA GLY A 102 -0.91 -26.86 5.14
C GLY A 102 -0.88 -25.44 5.74
N ILE A 103 -0.12 -24.51 5.16
CA ILE A 103 0.10 -23.14 5.68
C ILE A 103 -0.81 -22.09 5.03
N LYS A 104 -1.88 -22.49 4.32
CA LYS A 104 -2.75 -21.54 3.60
C LYS A 104 -3.29 -20.44 4.52
N GLU A 105 -3.75 -20.82 5.72
CA GLU A 105 -4.33 -19.88 6.67
C GLU A 105 -3.29 -18.88 7.18
N GLU A 106 -2.12 -19.35 7.60
CA GLU A 106 -1.00 -18.50 8.04
C GLU A 106 -0.52 -17.56 6.93
N TYR A 107 -0.51 -18.03 5.68
CA TYR A 107 -0.15 -17.21 4.53
C TYR A 107 -1.17 -16.09 4.29
N ILE A 108 -2.47 -16.41 4.31
CA ILE A 108 -3.55 -15.41 4.17
C ILE A 108 -3.49 -14.40 5.33
N ASP A 109 -3.29 -14.87 6.56
CA ASP A 109 -3.13 -14.00 7.71
C ASP A 109 -1.93 -13.06 7.58
N SER A 110 -0.80 -13.53 7.03
CA SER A 110 0.35 -12.68 6.71
C SER A 110 0.02 -11.62 5.65
N LEU A 111 -0.77 -11.98 4.62
CA LEU A 111 -1.20 -11.01 3.61
C LEU A 111 -2.11 -9.92 4.20
N ILE A 112 -3.00 -10.28 5.14
CA ILE A 112 -3.86 -9.32 5.83
C ILE A 112 -3.01 -8.37 6.70
N GLU A 113 -2.04 -8.92 7.43
CA GLU A 113 -1.12 -8.13 8.25
C GLU A 113 -0.34 -7.12 7.39
N TYR A 114 0.30 -7.57 6.31
CA TYR A 114 1.05 -6.67 5.43
C TYR A 114 0.17 -5.65 4.72
N GLY A 115 -1.04 -6.04 4.30
CA GLY A 115 -2.01 -5.11 3.74
C GLY A 115 -2.40 -4.02 4.73
N LEU A 116 -2.70 -4.39 5.98
CA LEU A 116 -3.03 -3.44 7.04
C LEU A 116 -1.87 -2.48 7.34
N TYR A 117 -0.65 -3.00 7.50
CA TYR A 117 0.51 -2.13 7.72
C TYR A 117 0.75 -1.20 6.55
N PHE A 118 0.60 -1.67 5.31
CA PHE A 118 0.72 -0.81 4.15
C PHE A 118 -0.26 0.37 4.21
N VAL A 119 -1.52 0.14 4.58
CA VAL A 119 -2.50 1.23 4.73
C VAL A 119 -2.14 2.16 5.88
N ILE A 120 -1.72 1.62 7.03
CA ILE A 120 -1.32 2.46 8.18
C ILE A 120 -0.16 3.39 7.80
N PHE A 121 0.89 2.86 7.16
CA PHE A 121 2.04 3.67 6.78
C PHE A 121 1.74 4.58 5.59
N HIS A 122 0.79 4.22 4.72
CA HIS A 122 0.28 5.11 3.68
C HIS A 122 -0.42 6.33 4.31
N GLU A 123 -1.36 6.12 5.24
CA GLU A 123 -2.03 7.21 5.94
C GLU A 123 -1.06 8.03 6.81
N TYR A 124 -0.09 7.37 7.43
CA TYR A 124 0.94 8.07 8.19
C TYR A 124 1.85 8.91 7.28
N ALA A 125 2.12 8.47 6.05
CA ALA A 125 2.84 9.26 5.06
C ALA A 125 2.09 10.54 4.72
N HIS A 126 0.75 10.52 4.59
CA HIS A 126 -0.02 11.76 4.40
C HIS A 126 0.18 12.78 5.53
N ILE A 127 0.42 12.32 6.76
CA ILE A 127 0.78 13.20 7.89
C ILE A 127 2.21 13.72 7.73
N LEU A 128 3.19 12.83 7.55
CA LEU A 128 4.62 13.20 7.48
C LEU A 128 4.95 14.09 6.29
N CYS A 129 4.32 13.83 5.16
CA CYS A 129 4.51 14.58 3.93
C CYS A 129 3.71 15.91 3.90
N GLY A 130 2.91 16.19 4.93
CA GLY A 130 2.13 17.43 5.06
C GLY A 130 0.83 17.45 4.22
N HIS A 131 0.44 16.33 3.61
CA HIS A 131 -0.74 16.24 2.74
C HIS A 131 -2.04 16.58 3.47
N VAL A 132 -2.14 16.19 4.75
CA VAL A 132 -3.30 16.47 5.61
C VAL A 132 -3.55 17.98 5.76
N GLU A 133 -2.51 18.79 5.71
CA GLU A 133 -2.57 20.25 5.96
C GLU A 133 -2.39 21.09 4.69
N ALA A 134 -1.90 20.48 3.60
CA ALA A 134 -1.61 21.17 2.34
C ALA A 134 -2.85 21.79 1.68
N ASN A 135 -4.06 21.26 1.97
CA ASN A 135 -5.35 21.72 1.44
C ASN A 135 -5.34 21.91 -0.10
N LEU A 136 -4.59 21.07 -0.82
CA LEU A 136 -4.60 21.07 -2.28
C LEU A 136 -5.92 20.45 -2.75
N GLU A 137 -6.64 21.16 -3.63
CA GLU A 137 -7.92 20.70 -4.19
C GLU A 137 -7.79 20.17 -5.61
N ASP A 138 -6.63 20.38 -6.25
CA ASP A 138 -6.38 19.90 -7.62
C ASP A 138 -6.29 18.37 -7.65
N HIS A 139 -6.99 17.78 -8.62
CA HIS A 139 -7.10 16.34 -8.76
C HIS A 139 -5.77 15.65 -9.06
N GLU A 140 -4.90 16.29 -9.86
CA GLU A 140 -3.58 15.72 -10.18
C GLU A 140 -2.63 15.85 -8.99
N ASP A 141 -2.77 16.90 -8.18
CA ASP A 141 -2.06 17.01 -6.91
C ASP A 141 -2.49 15.91 -5.92
N LYS A 142 -3.80 15.62 -5.80
CA LYS A 142 -4.29 14.50 -4.97
C LYS A 142 -3.78 13.15 -5.42
N LYS A 143 -3.74 12.89 -6.73
CA LYS A 143 -3.11 11.69 -7.28
C LYS A 143 -1.63 11.59 -6.89
N ALA A 144 -0.90 12.70 -6.92
CA ALA A 144 0.51 12.73 -6.56
C ALA A 144 0.72 12.49 -5.05
N GLU A 145 -0.14 13.03 -4.19
CA GLU A 145 -0.13 12.78 -2.74
C GLU A 145 -0.29 11.29 -2.43
N GLU A 146 -1.26 10.61 -3.05
CA GLU A 146 -1.50 9.17 -2.91
C GLU A 146 -0.30 8.32 -3.34
N CYS A 147 0.34 8.68 -4.47
CA CYS A 147 1.50 7.98 -4.97
C CYS A 147 2.73 8.18 -4.08
N GLU A 148 2.90 9.38 -3.53
CA GLU A 148 3.97 9.64 -2.56
C GLU A 148 3.76 8.82 -1.28
N ALA A 149 2.53 8.71 -0.80
CA ALA A 149 2.19 7.92 0.37
C ALA A 149 2.42 6.41 0.17
N ASP A 150 2.03 5.87 -1.00
CA ASP A 150 2.33 4.49 -1.38
C ASP A 150 3.82 4.18 -1.38
N MET A 151 4.62 5.07 -1.96
CA MET A 151 6.07 4.90 -2.03
C MET A 151 6.70 4.89 -0.65
N PHE A 152 6.29 5.83 0.20
CA PHE A 152 6.76 5.90 1.58
C PHE A 152 6.42 4.60 2.31
N SER A 153 5.17 4.15 2.20
CA SER A 153 4.71 2.94 2.86
C SER A 153 5.45 1.68 2.40
N MET A 154 5.63 1.53 1.08
CA MET A 154 6.38 0.40 0.52
C MET A 154 7.85 0.42 0.91
N ASP A 155 8.52 1.57 0.82
CA ASP A 155 9.94 1.72 1.18
C ASP A 155 10.17 1.40 2.66
N TYR A 156 9.32 1.95 3.53
CA TYR A 156 9.36 1.68 4.96
C TYR A 156 9.21 0.19 5.26
N LEU A 157 8.22 -0.48 4.65
CA LEU A 157 7.95 -1.89 4.92
C LEU A 157 9.02 -2.82 4.34
N ILE A 158 9.59 -2.52 3.17
CA ILE A 158 10.75 -3.25 2.65
C ILE A 158 11.91 -3.15 3.64
N ASN A 159 12.25 -1.93 4.08
CA ASN A 159 13.32 -1.72 5.05
C ASN A 159 13.03 -2.45 6.36
N PHE A 160 11.80 -2.39 6.87
CA PHE A 160 11.40 -3.14 8.06
C PHE A 160 11.64 -4.65 7.90
N LEU A 161 11.24 -5.25 6.77
CA LEU A 161 11.46 -6.67 6.50
C LEU A 161 12.96 -7.01 6.44
N LEU A 162 13.77 -6.19 5.78
CA LEU A 162 15.22 -6.41 5.69
C LEU A 162 15.91 -6.37 7.06
N HIS A 163 15.38 -5.59 8.01
CA HIS A 163 15.94 -5.46 9.36
C HIS A 163 15.43 -6.52 10.35
N THR A 164 14.25 -7.10 10.11
CA THR A 164 13.58 -7.97 11.09
C THR A 164 13.53 -9.43 10.69
N LYS A 165 13.70 -9.75 9.40
CA LYS A 165 13.67 -11.10 8.87
C LYS A 165 15.06 -11.59 8.54
N GLU A 166 15.25 -12.91 8.59
CA GLU A 166 16.50 -13.51 8.15
C GLU A 166 16.67 -13.36 6.63
N SER A 167 17.92 -13.26 6.17
CA SER A 167 18.21 -13.01 4.76
C SER A 167 17.65 -14.06 3.80
N ILE A 168 17.51 -15.29 4.27
CA ILE A 168 16.91 -16.40 3.52
C ILE A 168 15.40 -16.21 3.30
N GLU A 169 14.74 -15.42 4.13
CA GLU A 169 13.29 -15.18 4.09
C GLU A 169 12.90 -13.95 3.27
N TRP A 170 13.84 -13.01 3.06
CA TRP A 170 13.58 -11.69 2.47
C TRP A 170 12.76 -11.75 1.18
N SER A 171 13.15 -12.59 0.21
CA SER A 171 12.42 -12.70 -1.04
C SER A 171 10.97 -13.12 -0.79
N SER A 172 10.75 -14.14 0.04
CA SER A 172 9.39 -14.64 0.31
C SER A 172 8.51 -13.65 1.06
N GLU A 173 9.06 -12.88 1.99
CA GLU A 173 8.32 -11.89 2.76
C GLU A 173 8.00 -10.65 1.94
N ILE A 174 8.93 -10.19 1.09
CA ILE A 174 8.69 -9.05 0.19
C ILE A 174 7.68 -9.43 -0.91
N GLU A 175 7.71 -10.67 -1.39
CA GLU A 175 6.67 -11.19 -2.28
C GLU A 175 5.29 -11.20 -1.61
N LYS A 176 5.19 -11.63 -0.34
CA LYS A 176 3.94 -11.55 0.43
C LYS A 176 3.46 -10.11 0.58
N LEU A 177 4.34 -9.19 0.94
CA LEU A 177 4.03 -7.76 1.04
C LEU A 177 3.43 -7.22 -0.26
N PHE A 178 4.09 -7.47 -1.40
CA PHE A 178 3.58 -7.00 -2.68
C PHE A 178 2.23 -7.63 -3.04
N LEU A 179 2.08 -8.95 -2.82
CA LEU A 179 0.81 -9.64 -3.08
C LEU A 179 -0.32 -9.11 -2.19
N ALA A 180 -0.04 -8.79 -0.93
CA ALA A 180 -1.00 -8.19 -0.01
C ALA A 180 -1.54 -6.87 -0.56
N ILE A 181 -0.65 -5.98 -1.00
CA ILE A 181 -1.00 -4.68 -1.59
C ILE A 181 -1.79 -4.88 -2.89
N TYR A 182 -1.29 -5.73 -3.79
CA TYR A 182 -1.93 -6.02 -5.06
C TYR A 182 -3.37 -6.51 -4.89
N PHE A 183 -3.58 -7.52 -4.03
CA PHE A 183 -4.91 -8.08 -3.79
C PHE A 183 -5.84 -7.13 -3.04
N MET A 184 -5.31 -6.27 -2.18
CA MET A 184 -6.09 -5.27 -1.46
C MET A 184 -6.58 -4.15 -2.38
N MET A 185 -5.69 -3.61 -3.22
CA MET A 185 -6.06 -2.63 -4.26
C MET A 185 -7.03 -3.24 -5.27
N GLU A 186 -6.91 -4.52 -5.57
CA GLU A 186 -7.85 -5.20 -6.45
C GLU A 186 -9.24 -5.38 -5.82
N ASN A 187 -9.31 -5.69 -4.52
CA ASN A 187 -10.56 -5.88 -3.83
C ASN A 187 -11.28 -4.54 -3.56
N SER A 188 -10.55 -3.47 -3.23
CA SER A 188 -11.14 -2.13 -3.04
C SER A 188 -11.83 -1.61 -4.32
N GLN A 189 -11.28 -1.96 -5.49
CA GLN A 189 -11.85 -1.62 -6.80
C GLN A 189 -13.20 -2.28 -7.10
N ALA A 190 -13.48 -3.45 -6.54
CA ALA A 190 -14.73 -4.18 -6.82
C ALA A 190 -15.99 -3.43 -6.36
N ASN A 191 -15.85 -2.51 -5.39
CA ASN A 191 -16.93 -1.69 -4.87
C ASN A 191 -17.09 -0.34 -5.59
N GLU A 192 -16.15 0.03 -6.45
CA GLU A 192 -16.21 1.23 -7.26
C GLU A 192 -16.61 0.87 -8.70
N TYR A 193 -17.88 1.09 -9.06
CA TYR A 193 -18.42 0.79 -10.41
C TYR A 193 -17.67 1.50 -11.57
N ARG A 194 -16.77 2.44 -11.26
CA ARG A 194 -15.88 3.15 -12.20
C ARG A 194 -14.53 2.45 -12.41
N GLU A 195 -14.19 1.41 -11.64
CA GLU A 195 -12.88 0.73 -11.65
C GLU A 195 -12.96 -0.81 -11.81
N PHE A 196 -13.94 -1.34 -12.55
CA PHE A 196 -13.92 -2.76 -12.97
C PHE A 196 -12.72 -3.03 -13.91
N TYR A 197 -11.52 -3.32 -13.37
CA TYR A 197 -10.28 -3.41 -14.16
C TYR A 197 -9.36 -4.61 -13.89
N ASN A 198 -9.82 -5.66 -13.20
CA ASN A 198 -8.89 -6.72 -12.73
C ASN A 198 -8.69 -7.99 -13.54
N ASP A 199 -9.31 -8.15 -14.71
CA ASP A 199 -8.91 -9.32 -15.52
C ASP A 199 -7.60 -9.12 -16.29
N LYS A 200 -7.07 -7.89 -16.37
CA LYS A 200 -6.16 -7.51 -17.47
C LYS A 200 -5.14 -6.41 -17.14
N LEU A 201 -4.60 -6.31 -15.93
CA LEU A 201 -3.52 -5.34 -15.61
C LEU A 201 -2.32 -5.46 -16.58
N ILE A 202 -1.96 -6.70 -16.92
CA ILE A 202 -1.04 -7.02 -18.02
C ILE A 202 -1.71 -6.66 -19.37
N GLN A 203 -2.86 -7.23 -19.70
CA GLN A 203 -3.47 -7.08 -21.04
C GLN A 203 -3.80 -5.65 -21.49
N ASN A 204 -4.12 -4.73 -20.60
CA ASN A 204 -4.55 -3.37 -20.94
C ASN A 204 -3.36 -2.41 -21.19
N TYR A 205 -2.25 -2.58 -20.47
CA TYR A 205 -1.01 -1.84 -20.76
C TYR A 205 -0.33 -2.33 -22.05
N TYR A 206 -0.59 -3.59 -22.46
CA TYR A 206 0.00 -4.20 -23.65
C TYR A 206 -0.85 -4.10 -24.96
N ASP A 207 -1.99 -3.41 -24.96
CA ASP A 207 -2.89 -3.29 -26.14
C ASP A 207 -2.79 -1.89 -26.82
N PRO A 208 -2.28 -1.79 -28.07
CA PRO A 208 -2.17 -0.53 -28.82
C PRO A 208 -3.50 0.11 -29.21
N GLU A 209 -4.59 -0.65 -29.33
CA GLU A 209 -5.91 -0.10 -29.71
C GLU A 209 -6.62 0.55 -28.51
N ARG A 210 -6.04 0.41 -27.31
CA ARG A 210 -6.56 0.98 -26.06
C ARG A 210 -5.73 2.14 -25.55
N ILE A 211 -4.79 2.69 -26.35
CA ILE A 211 -3.92 3.84 -26.02
C ILE A 211 -4.72 5.03 -25.47
N GLU A 212 -5.85 5.34 -26.10
CA GLU A 212 -6.70 6.48 -25.73
C GLU A 212 -7.54 6.22 -24.46
N LYS A 213 -7.54 4.98 -23.97
CA LYS A 213 -8.16 4.55 -22.69
C LYS A 213 -7.12 4.40 -21.58
N ARG A 214 -5.87 4.85 -21.81
CA ARG A 214 -4.74 4.84 -20.86
C ARG A 214 -4.63 6.09 -19.99
N ASP A 215 -5.67 6.93 -19.98
CA ASP A 215 -5.97 7.82 -18.85
C ASP A 215 -6.32 6.96 -17.62
N HIS A 216 -5.34 6.17 -17.17
CA HIS A 216 -5.56 5.06 -16.25
C HIS A 216 -6.12 5.58 -14.91
N PRO A 217 -7.02 4.80 -14.28
CA PRO A 217 -7.31 4.97 -12.86
C PRO A 217 -6.01 4.81 -12.08
N LEU A 218 -5.76 5.78 -11.19
CA LEU A 218 -4.54 6.01 -10.40
C LEU A 218 -3.92 4.72 -9.84
N ASN A 219 -4.75 3.76 -9.45
CA ASN A 219 -4.36 2.49 -8.84
C ASN A 219 -3.48 1.59 -9.73
N ALA A 220 -3.67 1.58 -11.06
CA ALA A 220 -2.84 0.78 -11.95
C ALA A 220 -1.41 1.34 -12.10
N GLN A 221 -1.29 2.68 -12.12
CA GLN A 221 0.00 3.37 -12.16
C GLN A 221 0.76 3.16 -10.84
N ARG A 222 0.04 3.25 -9.72
CA ARG A 222 0.55 2.95 -8.37
C ARG A 222 1.14 1.54 -8.29
N ILE A 223 0.39 0.50 -8.69
CA ILE A 223 0.86 -0.91 -8.66
C ILE A 223 2.13 -1.11 -9.50
N ILE A 224 2.16 -0.57 -10.73
CA ILE A 224 3.33 -0.70 -11.61
C ILE A 224 4.55 -0.06 -10.99
N TYR A 225 4.39 1.11 -10.37
CA TYR A 225 5.47 1.81 -9.70
C TYR A 225 5.97 1.05 -8.47
N LEU A 226 5.07 0.50 -7.65
CA LEU A 226 5.43 -0.35 -6.51
C LEU A 226 6.17 -1.61 -6.97
N TYR A 227 5.76 -2.19 -8.10
CA TYR A 227 6.47 -3.32 -8.70
C TYR A 227 7.88 -2.91 -9.19
N GLU A 228 8.05 -1.67 -9.64
CA GLU A 228 9.37 -1.13 -9.99
C GLU A 228 10.32 -1.07 -8.79
N MET A 229 9.81 -0.77 -7.60
CA MET A 229 10.60 -0.70 -6.36
C MET A 229 11.18 -2.05 -5.93
N LEU A 230 10.68 -3.17 -6.48
CA LEU A 230 11.15 -4.53 -6.16
C LEU A 230 12.51 -4.90 -6.79
N ASN A 231 13.18 -3.99 -7.48
CA ASN A 231 14.57 -4.17 -7.94
C ASN A 231 15.56 -4.01 -6.77
N ILE A 232 15.52 -4.93 -5.82
CA ILE A 232 16.29 -4.84 -4.58
C ILE A 232 17.65 -5.51 -4.76
N LEU A 233 18.71 -4.69 -4.64
CA LEU A 233 20.10 -5.12 -4.69
C LEU A 233 20.62 -5.31 -3.27
N ILE A 234 21.15 -6.50 -2.98
CA ILE A 234 21.88 -6.79 -1.75
C ILE A 234 23.38 -6.71 -2.06
N VAL A 235 24.09 -5.93 -1.26
CA VAL A 235 25.55 -5.80 -1.33
C VAL A 235 26.14 -6.46 -0.11
N ASP A 236 26.58 -7.71 -0.27
CA ASP A 236 27.34 -8.47 0.73
C ASP A 236 28.77 -8.73 0.23
N GLU A 237 29.29 -9.95 0.37
CA GLU A 237 30.52 -10.37 -0.30
C GLU A 237 30.42 -10.31 -1.84
N LYS A 238 29.19 -10.37 -2.39
CA LYS A 238 28.85 -10.15 -3.80
C LYS A 238 27.64 -9.23 -3.91
N VAL A 239 27.50 -8.61 -5.08
CA VAL A 239 26.28 -7.87 -5.43
C VAL A 239 25.29 -8.82 -6.07
N GLN A 240 24.09 -8.95 -5.50
CA GLN A 240 23.03 -9.81 -6.03
C GLN A 240 21.67 -9.10 -6.08
N LEU A 241 20.90 -9.37 -7.14
CA LEU A 241 19.52 -8.91 -7.30
C LEU A 241 18.58 -10.00 -6.77
N LEU A 242 17.67 -9.64 -5.87
CA LEU A 242 16.68 -10.60 -5.37
C LEU A 242 15.65 -10.96 -6.45
N PRO A 243 15.28 -12.24 -6.63
CA PRO A 243 14.38 -12.70 -7.69
C PRO A 243 12.87 -12.46 -7.40
N ILE A 244 12.55 -11.43 -6.60
CA ILE A 244 11.21 -11.16 -6.05
C ILE A 244 10.15 -11.05 -7.15
N ARG A 245 10.47 -10.32 -8.22
CA ARG A 245 9.55 -10.08 -9.35
C ARG A 245 9.14 -11.37 -10.04
N GLU A 246 10.11 -12.25 -10.29
CA GLU A 246 9.84 -13.55 -10.91
C GLU A 246 8.95 -14.41 -10.00
N GLY A 247 9.24 -14.41 -8.70
CA GLY A 247 8.43 -15.08 -7.69
C GLY A 247 6.97 -14.60 -7.65
N ILE A 248 6.74 -13.29 -7.68
CA ILE A 248 5.40 -12.69 -7.74
C ILE A 248 4.66 -13.12 -9.01
N ILE A 249 5.29 -12.98 -10.18
CA ILE A 249 4.65 -13.32 -11.46
C ILE A 249 4.25 -14.80 -11.49
N ASN A 250 5.12 -15.69 -11.01
CA ASN A 250 4.83 -17.12 -10.95
C ASN A 250 3.64 -17.41 -10.01
N LYS A 251 3.58 -16.78 -8.84
CA LYS A 251 2.43 -16.90 -7.93
C LYS A 251 1.14 -16.35 -8.55
N LEU A 252 1.19 -15.16 -9.14
CA LEU A 252 0.03 -14.55 -9.80
C LEU A 252 -0.50 -15.40 -10.95
N LYS A 253 0.38 -16.00 -11.78
CA LYS A 253 -0.04 -16.93 -12.84
C LYS A 253 -0.87 -18.09 -12.29
N ILE A 254 -0.48 -18.65 -11.14
CA ILE A 254 -1.19 -19.76 -10.49
C ILE A 254 -2.52 -19.28 -9.90
N VAL A 255 -2.50 -18.18 -9.13
CA VAL A 255 -3.70 -17.66 -8.45
C VAL A 255 -4.75 -17.18 -9.45
N LYS A 256 -4.32 -16.53 -10.52
CA LYS A 256 -5.18 -15.95 -11.56
C LYS A 256 -5.41 -16.85 -12.76
N ASN A 257 -4.82 -18.04 -12.80
CA ASN A 257 -4.93 -18.98 -13.91
C ASN A 257 -4.52 -18.36 -15.27
N ILE A 258 -3.40 -17.65 -15.32
CA ILE A 258 -2.89 -16.98 -16.52
C ILE A 258 -1.96 -17.93 -17.29
N SER A 259 -2.24 -18.16 -18.58
CA SER A 259 -1.42 -19.03 -19.45
C SER A 259 -0.16 -18.33 -19.99
N GLU A 260 0.88 -19.12 -20.28
CA GLU A 260 2.24 -18.65 -20.63
C GLU A 260 2.39 -17.99 -22.01
N ASN A 261 1.42 -18.15 -22.91
CA ASN A 261 1.55 -17.74 -24.32
C ASN A 261 1.28 -16.25 -24.60
N ARG A 262 1.84 -15.32 -23.83
CA ARG A 262 1.73 -13.88 -24.11
C ARG A 262 3.09 -13.21 -24.13
N ASP A 263 3.89 -13.61 -25.10
CA ASP A 263 5.13 -12.91 -25.42
C ASP A 263 4.99 -12.10 -26.70
N SER A 264 5.82 -11.05 -26.77
CA SER A 264 5.97 -10.04 -27.82
C SER A 264 5.02 -8.82 -27.73
N ASN A 265 5.52 -7.73 -27.13
CA ASN A 265 5.35 -6.40 -27.69
C ASN A 265 6.31 -5.38 -27.03
N VAL A 266 7.44 -5.12 -27.70
CA VAL A 266 8.43 -4.09 -27.32
C VAL A 266 7.82 -2.68 -27.27
N LYS A 267 6.76 -2.40 -28.03
CA LYS A 267 6.04 -1.10 -28.03
C LYS A 267 5.39 -0.75 -26.69
N ASN A 268 5.16 -1.72 -25.82
CA ASN A 268 4.41 -1.54 -24.58
C ASN A 268 5.28 -1.20 -23.36
N TYR A 269 6.58 -1.50 -23.43
CA TYR A 269 7.54 -1.05 -22.40
C TYR A 269 7.71 0.47 -22.41
N ASN A 270 7.70 1.10 -23.59
CA ASN A 270 7.84 2.56 -23.69
C ASN A 270 6.70 3.30 -22.96
N VAL A 271 5.49 2.76 -23.02
CA VAL A 271 4.28 3.34 -22.40
C VAL A 271 4.36 3.27 -20.89
N ILE A 272 4.79 2.11 -20.37
CA ILE A 272 5.03 1.91 -18.93
C ILE A 272 6.09 2.89 -18.45
N ASN A 273 7.23 2.97 -19.15
CA ASN A 273 8.33 3.87 -18.83
C ASN A 273 7.90 5.35 -18.86
N ASP A 274 7.08 5.74 -19.84
CA ASP A 274 6.54 7.10 -19.93
C ASP A 274 5.60 7.42 -18.77
N SER A 275 4.71 6.50 -18.39
CA SER A 275 3.79 6.66 -17.26
C SER A 275 4.55 6.79 -15.93
N ILE A 276 5.56 5.94 -15.69
CA ILE A 276 6.45 6.04 -14.53
C ILE A 276 7.20 7.37 -14.51
N ARG A 277 7.71 7.81 -15.67
CA ARG A 277 8.44 9.08 -15.78
C ARG A 277 7.53 10.27 -15.44
N GLN A 278 6.30 10.27 -15.92
CA GLN A 278 5.30 11.28 -15.58
C GLN A 278 5.01 11.27 -14.08
N LEU A 279 4.81 10.09 -13.48
CA LEU A 279 4.61 9.95 -12.03
C LEU A 279 5.78 10.54 -11.23
N LYS A 280 7.02 10.18 -11.57
CA LYS A 280 8.23 10.74 -10.95
C LYS A 280 8.27 12.27 -11.05
N GLN A 281 7.84 12.82 -12.17
CA GLN A 281 7.77 14.28 -12.34
C GLN A 281 6.67 14.92 -11.48
N SER A 282 5.49 14.31 -11.39
CA SER A 282 4.41 14.78 -10.51
C SER A 282 4.83 14.76 -9.04
N LEU A 283 5.57 13.74 -8.60
CA LEU A 283 6.15 13.65 -7.25
C LEU A 283 7.17 14.76 -6.98
N ILE A 284 8.03 15.09 -7.94
CA ILE A 284 8.95 16.24 -7.81
C ILE A 284 8.16 17.55 -7.67
N ASN A 285 7.05 17.68 -8.39
CA ASN A 285 6.24 18.89 -8.37
C ASN A 285 5.49 19.05 -7.04
N ILE A 286 4.87 18.00 -6.52
CA ILE A 286 4.12 18.06 -5.25
C ILE A 286 5.05 18.34 -4.06
N ARG A 287 6.28 17.82 -4.08
CA ARG A 287 7.33 18.13 -3.09
C ARG A 287 7.72 19.60 -3.04
N LYS A 288 7.64 20.31 -4.16
CA LYS A 288 7.89 21.76 -4.20
C LYS A 288 6.70 22.60 -3.73
N LYS A 289 5.48 22.05 -3.79
CA LYS A 289 4.24 22.75 -3.44
C LYS A 289 3.92 22.68 -1.95
N ILE A 290 4.28 21.58 -1.30
CA ILE A 290 3.91 21.31 0.10
C ILE A 290 5.11 21.57 1.01
N PRO A 291 5.00 22.48 1.99
CA PRO A 291 6.02 22.66 3.02
C PRO A 291 6.27 21.35 3.76
N ARG A 292 7.52 20.88 3.80
CA ARG A 292 7.88 19.62 4.44
C ARG A 292 8.36 19.85 5.87
N LEU A 293 8.05 18.90 6.74
CA LEU A 293 8.53 18.92 8.14
C LEU A 293 10.06 18.77 8.24
N THR A 294 10.73 18.39 7.15
CA THR A 294 12.15 18.06 7.10
C THR A 294 12.97 18.98 6.19
N ASP A 295 12.38 20.05 5.65
CA ASP A 295 13.10 21.07 4.86
C ASP A 295 13.60 22.22 5.75
#